data_AF-A0A6C0CVL2-F1
#
_entry.id   AF-A0A6C0CVL2-F1
#
_cell.length_a   1.000
_cell.length_b   1.000
_cell.length_c   1.000
_cell.angle_alpha   90.00
_cell.angle_beta   90.00
_cell.angle_gamma   90.00
#
_symmetry.space_group_name_H-M   'P 1'
#
loop_
_entity.id
_entity.type
_entity.pdbx_description
1 polymer ?
#
loop_
_entity_poly.entity_id
_entity_poly.type
_entity_poly.pdbx_seq_one_letter_code
_entity_poly.pdbx_strand_id
1 'polypeptide(L)'
;MSLLVNESFSINNSISISNKIKNIPFFFLYYNPINSFKNLDQDRNILPISSSNSILSKIKFKLIQHYHSKLTPFNFTDNFSKSLYHSFISSSLLQDISICYIVSPTPFITSNQLPLLNDFSFSLDLKKINYSTLKSYFSIDFLSNPFISIDIYLICYLIHNNLSTLDTQHLNIILNDYTTNREKIQIYSILPILQYFLNYDSTQIIKYLLQFKHTWSYYSLCYFFIQYYSDLLKEYLLYETFIEYIQSPPKERNKNIINIINNILFLI
;
A
#
# COMPACT_ATOMS: atom_id res chain seq x y z
N MET A 1 -12.27 11.99 17.98
CA MET A 1 -12.26 10.65 18.59
C MET A 1 -10.84 10.14 18.54
N SER A 2 -10.31 9.70 19.68
CA SER A 2 -8.99 9.10 19.79
C SER A 2 -9.12 7.58 19.79
N LEU A 3 -8.24 6.89 19.08
CA LEU A 3 -8.20 5.43 19.00
C LEU A 3 -7.00 4.92 19.79
N LEU A 4 -7.24 3.97 20.68
CA LEU A 4 -6.18 3.26 21.38
C LEU A 4 -5.74 2.08 20.51
N VAL A 5 -4.47 2.05 20.13
CA VAL A 5 -3.87 1.00 19.30
C VAL A 5 -2.62 0.45 19.98
N ASN A 6 -2.28 -0.80 19.70
CA ASN A 6 -1.02 -1.38 20.16
C ASN A 6 0.16 -0.65 19.49
N GLU A 7 1.26 -0.54 20.22
CA GLU A 7 2.53 -0.15 19.64
C GLU A 7 2.93 -1.21 18.61
N SER A 8 3.27 -0.74 17.41
CA SER A 8 3.71 -1.60 16.32
C SER A 8 4.52 -0.79 15.31
N PHE A 9 5.31 -1.51 14.50
CA PHE A 9 5.98 -0.93 13.35
C PHE A 9 4.98 -0.22 12.41
N SER A 10 3.85 -0.85 12.11
CA SER A 10 2.83 -0.31 11.21
C SER A 10 2.26 1.02 11.67
N ILE A 11 1.95 1.16 12.97
CA ILE A 11 1.46 2.43 13.54
C ILE A 11 2.55 3.49 13.52
N ASN A 12 3.79 3.16 13.86
CA ASN A 12 4.91 4.10 13.79
C ASN A 12 5.17 4.59 12.37
N ASN A 13 5.07 3.70 11.39
CA ASN A 13 5.18 4.01 9.97
C ASN A 13 4.04 4.95 9.53
N SER A 14 2.79 4.62 9.89
CA SER A 14 1.61 5.44 9.60
C SER A 14 1.74 6.85 10.19
N ILE A 15 2.25 7.00 11.43
CA ILE A 15 2.54 8.29 12.06
C ILE A 15 3.62 9.06 11.27
N SER A 16 4.73 8.40 10.91
CA SER A 16 5.82 9.01 10.14
C SER A 16 5.33 9.53 8.79
N ILE A 17 4.54 8.75 8.06
CA ILE A 17 3.97 9.12 6.77
C ILE A 17 2.95 10.24 6.93
N SER A 18 2.08 10.15 7.93
CA SER A 18 1.11 11.19 8.27
C SER A 18 1.76 12.54 8.51
N ASN A 19 2.92 12.57 9.19
CA ASN A 19 3.67 13.80 9.40
C ASN A 19 4.21 14.42 8.11
N LYS A 20 4.53 13.61 7.09
CA LYS A 20 4.91 14.13 5.77
C LYS A 20 3.70 14.65 4.99
N ILE A 21 2.60 13.90 5.01
CA ILE A 21 1.36 14.26 4.30
C ILE A 21 0.83 15.62 4.75
N LYS A 22 0.92 15.93 6.05
CA LYS A 22 0.48 17.22 6.60
C LYS A 22 1.24 18.43 6.04
N ASN A 23 2.39 18.22 5.39
CA ASN A 23 3.15 19.30 4.75
C ASN A 23 2.69 19.56 3.29
N ILE A 24 1.79 18.74 2.74
CA ILE A 24 1.22 18.94 1.41
C ILE A 24 0.13 20.03 1.52
N PRO A 25 0.14 21.07 0.66
CA PRO A 25 -0.96 22.02 0.61
C PRO A 25 -2.31 21.34 0.37
N PHE A 26 -3.32 21.73 1.14
CA PHE A 26 -4.69 21.18 1.02
C PHE A 26 -4.78 19.66 1.17
N PHE A 27 -3.84 19.02 1.89
CA PHE A 27 -3.79 17.57 2.08
C PHE A 27 -5.14 16.97 2.55
N PHE A 28 -5.92 17.72 3.32
CA PHE A 28 -7.21 17.30 3.88
C PHE A 28 -8.29 17.01 2.82
N LEU A 29 -8.08 17.44 1.57
CA LEU A 29 -8.96 17.10 0.44
C LEU A 29 -8.71 15.68 -0.11
N TYR A 30 -7.54 15.11 0.19
CA TYR A 30 -7.08 13.85 -0.39
C TYR A 30 -6.81 12.77 0.66
N TYR A 31 -6.49 13.17 1.90
CA TYR A 31 -5.93 12.27 2.90
C TYR A 31 -6.53 12.51 4.29
N ASN A 32 -6.60 11.43 5.07
CA ASN A 32 -6.91 11.47 6.49
C ASN A 32 -5.72 11.02 7.37
N PRO A 33 -4.64 11.81 7.44
CA PRO A 33 -3.46 11.44 8.22
C PRO A 33 -3.75 11.41 9.72
N ILE A 34 -2.88 10.72 10.46
CA ILE A 34 -2.81 10.85 11.92
C ILE A 34 -2.36 12.28 12.25
N ASN A 35 -3.23 13.02 12.91
CA ASN A 35 -2.99 14.39 13.32
C ASN A 35 -2.07 14.44 14.54
N SER A 36 -2.40 13.68 15.58
CA SER A 36 -1.67 13.65 16.85
C SER A 36 -1.65 12.26 17.48
N PHE A 37 -0.67 11.99 18.33
CA PHE A 37 -0.60 10.75 19.11
C PHE A 37 -0.04 10.99 20.52
N LYS A 38 -0.35 10.08 21.44
CA LYS A 38 0.30 9.97 22.76
C LYS A 38 0.83 8.55 22.96
N ASN A 39 2.03 8.42 23.51
CA ASN A 39 2.60 7.13 23.88
C ASN A 39 2.11 6.73 25.27
N LEU A 40 1.77 5.47 25.46
CA LEU A 40 1.25 4.94 26.71
C LEU A 40 2.03 3.68 27.12
N ASP A 41 2.25 3.53 28.42
CA ASP A 41 2.78 2.29 29.00
C ASP A 41 1.69 1.22 29.17
N GLN A 42 2.04 0.10 29.81
CA GLN A 42 1.11 -1.01 30.04
C GLN A 42 -0.08 -0.62 30.93
N ASP A 43 0.13 0.31 31.86
CA ASP A 43 -0.88 0.82 32.80
C ASP A 43 -1.64 2.04 32.25
N ARG A 44 -1.39 2.38 30.97
CA ARG A 44 -1.99 3.52 30.24
C ARG A 44 -1.55 4.90 30.76
N ASN A 45 -0.41 4.99 31.44
CA ASN A 45 0.19 6.28 31.78
C ASN A 45 0.87 6.89 30.55
N ILE A 46 0.79 8.22 30.44
CA ILE A 46 1.38 8.96 29.32
C ILE A 46 2.90 8.97 29.47
N LEU A 47 3.58 8.48 28.43
CA LEU A 47 5.03 8.54 28.30
C LEU A 47 5.44 9.73 27.42
N PRO A 48 6.58 10.37 27.71
CA PRO A 48 7.10 11.46 26.89
C PRO A 48 7.55 10.94 25.52
N ILE A 49 7.64 11.85 24.56
CA ILE A 49 8.30 11.58 23.28
C ILE A 49 9.81 11.57 23.55
N SER A 50 10.43 10.41 23.42
CA SER A 50 11.86 10.21 23.66
C SER A 50 12.45 9.28 22.61
N SER A 51 13.71 9.53 22.23
CA SER A 51 14.53 8.61 21.44
C SER A 51 15.25 7.56 22.31
N SER A 52 15.13 7.63 23.63
CA SER A 52 15.82 6.70 24.54
C SER A 52 15.20 5.31 24.49
N ASN A 53 16.02 4.29 24.25
CA ASN A 53 15.59 2.88 24.21
C ASN A 53 14.88 2.46 25.51
N SER A 54 15.25 3.04 26.65
CA SER A 54 14.62 2.80 27.96
C SER A 54 13.17 3.26 28.06
N ILE A 55 12.78 4.28 27.30
CA ILE A 55 11.40 4.78 27.25
C ILE A 55 10.65 4.07 26.12
N LEU A 56 11.30 3.88 24.96
CA LEU A 56 10.70 3.18 23.82
C LEU A 56 10.23 1.76 24.18
N SER A 57 11.02 1.00 24.94
CA SER A 57 10.65 -0.37 25.36
C SER A 57 9.43 -0.44 26.29
N LYS A 58 9.12 0.67 26.98
CA LYS A 58 7.96 0.80 27.87
C LYS A 58 6.69 1.15 27.12
N ILE A 59 6.77 1.70 25.91
CA ILE A 59 5.59 2.03 25.12
C ILE A 59 4.91 0.73 24.71
N LYS A 60 3.66 0.53 25.15
CA LYS A 60 2.83 -0.62 24.78
C LYS A 60 1.66 -0.24 23.90
N PHE A 61 1.16 0.99 24.07
CA PHE A 61 0.04 1.49 23.29
C PHE A 61 0.31 2.90 22.78
N LYS A 62 -0.44 3.27 21.75
CA LYS A 62 -0.53 4.64 21.26
C LYS A 62 -1.98 5.06 21.22
N LEU A 63 -2.26 6.24 21.74
CA LEU A 63 -3.54 6.90 21.57
C LEU A 63 -3.43 7.85 20.38
N ILE A 64 -4.01 7.49 19.24
CA ILE A 64 -3.91 8.24 17.98
C ILE A 64 -5.19 9.02 17.72
N GLN A 65 -5.06 10.15 17.01
CA GLN A 65 -6.20 10.94 16.54
C GLN A 65 -5.95 11.33 15.09
N HIS A 66 -6.90 10.99 14.22
CA HIS A 66 -6.90 11.39 12.81
C HIS A 66 -7.35 12.84 12.64
N TYR A 67 -7.00 13.43 11.50
CA TYR A 67 -7.44 14.77 11.12
C TYR A 67 -8.98 14.87 11.06
N HIS A 68 -9.62 13.94 10.34
CA HIS A 68 -11.06 13.71 10.42
C HIS A 68 -11.36 12.62 11.45
N SER A 69 -12.13 12.98 12.47
CA SER A 69 -12.43 12.07 13.58
C SER A 69 -13.46 11.00 13.26
N LYS A 70 -14.28 11.21 12.23
CA LYS A 70 -15.29 10.24 11.78
C LYS A 70 -14.64 9.36 10.71
N LEU A 71 -14.41 8.10 11.05
CA LEU A 71 -13.85 7.10 10.13
C LEU A 71 -14.97 6.31 9.45
N THR A 72 -15.93 7.01 8.86
CA THR A 72 -17.00 6.36 8.09
C THR A 72 -16.43 5.87 6.76
N PRO A 73 -16.52 4.56 6.45
CA PRO A 73 -16.06 4.04 5.15
C PRO A 73 -16.68 4.80 3.98
N PHE A 74 -15.89 5.08 2.96
CA PHE A 74 -16.42 5.69 1.74
C PHE A 74 -17.10 4.63 0.87
N ASN A 75 -18.32 4.93 0.44
CA ASN A 75 -19.03 4.12 -0.53
C ASN A 75 -18.84 4.70 -1.94
N PHE A 76 -18.23 3.93 -2.84
CA PHE A 76 -17.96 4.38 -4.21
C PHE A 76 -19.15 4.27 -5.16
N THR A 77 -20.30 3.73 -4.74
CA THR A 77 -21.48 3.62 -5.63
C THR A 77 -21.95 4.99 -6.11
N ASP A 78 -21.88 6.00 -5.25
CA ASP A 78 -22.31 7.35 -5.58
C ASP A 78 -21.13 8.13 -6.18
N ASN A 79 -21.30 8.67 -7.38
CA ASN A 79 -20.25 9.37 -8.14
C ASN A 79 -18.98 8.53 -8.39
N PHE A 80 -19.15 7.24 -8.69
CA PHE A 80 -18.05 6.28 -8.90
C PHE A 80 -16.88 6.82 -9.73
N SER A 81 -17.16 7.37 -10.92
CA SER A 81 -16.11 7.88 -11.83
C SER A 81 -15.23 8.96 -11.19
N LYS A 82 -15.85 9.99 -10.60
CA LYS A 82 -15.14 11.09 -9.92
C LYS A 82 -14.38 10.59 -8.70
N SER A 83 -15.01 9.74 -7.89
CA SER A 83 -14.43 9.20 -6.66
C SER A 83 -13.24 8.28 -6.94
N LEU A 84 -13.36 7.38 -7.92
CA LEU A 84 -12.27 6.52 -8.36
C LEU A 84 -11.10 7.36 -8.89
N TYR A 85 -11.38 8.29 -9.81
CA TYR A 85 -10.33 9.16 -10.36
C TYR A 85 -9.63 9.98 -9.26
N HIS A 86 -10.39 10.52 -8.31
CA HIS A 86 -9.86 11.25 -7.15
C HIS A 86 -8.91 10.39 -6.31
N SER A 87 -9.20 9.10 -6.10
CA SER A 87 -8.30 8.18 -5.39
C SER A 87 -6.97 7.96 -6.12
N PHE A 88 -7.00 7.84 -7.46
CA PHE A 88 -5.79 7.71 -8.27
C PHE A 88 -4.94 8.99 -8.27
N ILE A 89 -5.59 10.15 -8.37
CA ILE A 89 -4.91 11.46 -8.26
C ILE A 89 -4.30 11.64 -6.86
N SER A 90 -5.05 11.29 -5.81
CA SER A 90 -4.55 11.31 -4.43
C SER A 90 -3.27 10.49 -4.28
N SER A 91 -3.23 9.31 -4.91
CA SER A 91 -2.03 8.46 -4.90
C SER A 91 -0.88 9.05 -5.72
N SER A 92 -1.15 9.68 -6.86
CA SER A 92 -0.13 10.36 -7.68
C SER A 92 0.58 11.46 -6.90
N LEU A 93 -0.19 12.27 -6.18
CA LEU A 93 0.35 13.37 -5.36
C LEU A 93 1.26 12.84 -4.22
N LEU A 94 0.98 11.66 -3.66
CA LEU A 94 1.88 11.01 -2.70
C LEU A 94 3.16 10.53 -3.38
N GLN A 95 3.05 10.02 -4.60
CA GLN A 95 4.18 9.53 -5.36
C GLN A 95 5.17 10.66 -5.73
N ASP A 96 4.68 11.87 -5.99
CA ASP A 96 5.52 13.05 -6.23
C ASP A 96 6.43 13.38 -5.04
N ILE A 97 5.96 13.12 -3.81
CA ILE A 97 6.77 13.25 -2.59
C ILE A 97 7.48 11.94 -2.19
N SER A 98 7.47 10.93 -3.08
CA SER A 98 8.07 9.61 -2.93
C SER A 98 7.45 8.75 -1.82
N ILE A 99 6.14 8.87 -1.61
CA ILE A 99 5.36 7.99 -0.76
C ILE A 99 4.56 7.05 -1.66
N CYS A 100 4.75 5.74 -1.48
CA CYS A 100 3.94 4.72 -2.12
C CYS A 100 2.82 4.34 -1.18
N TYR A 101 1.57 4.69 -1.54
CA TYR A 101 0.40 4.21 -0.83
C TYR A 101 0.11 2.75 -1.19
N ILE A 102 -0.15 1.92 -0.20
CA ILE A 102 -0.56 0.52 -0.41
C ILE A 102 -1.85 0.35 0.37
N VAL A 103 -2.87 -0.15 -0.31
CA VAL A 103 -4.22 -0.30 0.23
C VAL A 103 -4.16 -1.16 1.49
N SER A 104 -4.74 -0.62 2.56
CA SER A 104 -4.97 -1.28 3.84
C SER A 104 -6.42 -1.79 3.92
N PRO A 105 -6.80 -2.55 4.96
CA PRO A 105 -8.18 -3.01 5.13
C PRO A 105 -9.22 -1.89 5.29
N THR A 106 -8.82 -0.68 5.72
CA THR A 106 -9.72 0.49 5.86
C THR A 106 -9.24 1.70 5.05
N PRO A 107 -9.16 1.57 3.71
CA PRO A 107 -8.33 2.44 2.88
C PRO A 107 -8.98 3.78 2.52
N PHE A 108 -10.30 3.89 2.61
CA PHE A 108 -11.03 5.11 2.23
C PHE A 108 -12.05 5.49 3.28
N ILE A 109 -12.06 6.76 3.65
CA ILE A 109 -13.10 7.33 4.49
C ILE A 109 -13.78 8.50 3.80
N THR A 110 -15.01 8.78 4.21
CA THR A 110 -15.80 9.89 3.68
C THR A 110 -15.41 11.21 4.34
N SER A 111 -15.12 12.20 3.49
CA SER A 111 -15.13 13.62 3.87
C SER A 111 -15.76 14.40 2.72
N ASN A 112 -16.86 15.08 2.98
CA ASN A 112 -17.52 15.98 2.03
C ASN A 112 -17.73 15.36 0.62
N GLN A 113 -18.29 14.13 0.56
CA GLN A 113 -18.64 13.40 -0.67
C GLN A 113 -17.48 12.90 -1.55
N LEU A 114 -16.22 13.11 -1.15
CA LEU A 114 -15.05 12.52 -1.82
C LEU A 114 -14.34 11.52 -0.92
N PRO A 115 -13.68 10.49 -1.51
CA PRO A 115 -12.89 9.56 -0.73
C PRO A 115 -11.59 10.23 -0.27
N LEU A 116 -11.25 10.08 1.00
CA LEU A 116 -9.92 10.38 1.51
C LEU A 116 -9.14 9.09 1.67
N LEU A 117 -7.89 9.04 1.20
CA LEU A 117 -6.99 7.93 1.53
C LEU A 117 -6.76 7.93 3.05
N ASN A 118 -6.91 6.76 3.64
CA ASN A 118 -6.81 6.54 5.07
C ASN A 118 -5.89 5.35 5.35
N ASP A 119 -5.44 5.24 6.60
CA ASP A 119 -4.64 4.13 7.08
C ASP A 119 -3.38 3.86 6.24
N PHE A 120 -2.34 4.63 6.56
CA PHE A 120 -1.03 4.59 5.90
C PHE A 120 -0.09 3.50 6.46
N SER A 121 -0.63 2.51 7.17
CA SER A 121 0.15 1.46 7.85
C SER A 121 1.08 0.69 6.92
N PHE A 122 0.61 0.36 5.72
CA PHE A 122 1.37 -0.32 4.67
C PHE A 122 2.05 0.62 3.67
N SER A 123 1.91 1.93 3.83
CA SER A 123 2.52 2.87 2.89
C SER A 123 4.05 2.88 3.06
N LEU A 124 4.79 3.15 1.99
CA LEU A 124 6.25 3.09 1.98
C LEU A 124 6.86 4.46 1.66
N ASP A 125 7.81 4.89 2.48
CA ASP A 125 8.61 6.09 2.25
C ASP A 125 9.83 5.74 1.38
N LEU A 126 9.68 5.87 0.06
CA LEU A 126 10.66 5.40 -0.92
C LEU A 126 11.99 6.16 -0.87
N LYS A 127 12.05 7.33 -0.23
CA LYS A 127 13.31 8.08 0.00
C LYS A 127 14.15 7.47 1.12
N LYS A 128 13.53 6.75 2.06
CA LYS A 128 14.24 6.12 3.18
C LYS A 128 14.58 4.66 2.93
N ILE A 129 14.01 4.04 1.90
CA ILE A 129 14.29 2.66 1.53
C ILE A 129 15.66 2.60 0.85
N ASN A 130 16.61 1.97 1.55
CA ASN A 130 17.87 1.50 1.00
C ASN A 130 18.02 0.00 1.29
N TYR A 131 18.96 -0.66 0.61
CA TYR A 131 19.14 -2.11 0.74
C TYR A 131 19.41 -2.55 2.19
N SER A 132 20.23 -1.79 2.93
CA SER A 132 20.57 -2.07 4.33
C SER A 132 19.39 -1.96 5.30
N THR A 133 18.36 -1.18 4.98
CA THR A 133 17.20 -0.95 5.87
C THR A 133 15.94 -1.65 5.39
N LEU A 134 16.00 -2.51 4.36
CA LEU A 134 14.82 -3.12 3.74
C LEU A 134 13.89 -3.82 4.75
N LYS A 135 14.47 -4.58 5.68
CA LYS A 135 13.72 -5.31 6.72
C LYS A 135 12.92 -4.39 7.63
N SER A 136 13.36 -3.14 7.78
CA SER A 136 12.68 -2.10 8.54
C SER A 136 11.58 -1.37 7.77
N TYR A 137 11.34 -1.66 6.49
CA TYR A 137 10.26 -1.04 5.70
C TYR A 137 9.29 -2.07 5.12
N PHE A 138 9.79 -3.25 4.76
CA PHE A 138 8.97 -4.38 4.32
C PHE A 138 8.68 -5.27 5.54
N SER A 139 7.65 -4.93 6.33
CA SER A 139 7.15 -5.78 7.42
C SER A 139 6.70 -7.15 6.90
N ILE A 140 6.81 -8.20 7.72
CA ILE A 140 6.27 -9.52 7.36
C ILE A 140 4.76 -9.49 7.10
N ASP A 141 4.06 -8.52 7.70
CA ASP A 141 2.63 -8.30 7.52
C ASP A 141 2.24 -8.05 6.05
N PHE A 142 3.17 -7.58 5.21
CA PHE A 142 2.92 -7.40 3.78
C PHE A 142 2.50 -8.71 3.10
N LEU A 143 3.03 -9.85 3.53
CA LEU A 143 2.68 -11.15 2.95
C LEU A 143 1.19 -11.49 3.10
N SER A 144 0.54 -10.94 4.14
CA SER A 144 -0.89 -11.12 4.40
C SER A 144 -1.79 -10.12 3.66
N ASN A 145 -1.23 -9.03 3.11
CA ASN A 145 -2.02 -7.99 2.46
C ASN A 145 -2.41 -8.43 1.03
N PRO A 146 -3.70 -8.59 0.68
CA PRO A 146 -4.09 -9.06 -0.64
C PRO A 146 -3.81 -8.03 -1.75
N PHE A 147 -3.66 -6.75 -1.43
CA PHE A 147 -3.52 -5.65 -2.40
C PHE A 147 -2.08 -5.33 -2.80
N ILE A 148 -1.10 -6.15 -2.42
CA ILE A 148 0.29 -5.93 -2.84
C ILE A 148 0.57 -6.64 -4.16
N SER A 149 1.46 -6.07 -4.97
CA SER A 149 1.95 -6.72 -6.18
C SER A 149 2.90 -7.87 -5.87
N ILE A 150 3.10 -8.76 -6.85
CA ILE A 150 4.09 -9.83 -6.76
C ILE A 150 5.49 -9.29 -6.47
N ASP A 151 5.80 -8.07 -6.91
CA ASP A 151 7.07 -7.39 -6.67
C ASP A 151 7.29 -7.19 -5.17
N ILE A 152 6.32 -6.59 -4.49
CA ILE A 152 6.39 -6.32 -3.05
C ILE A 152 6.38 -7.65 -2.29
N TYR A 153 5.57 -8.60 -2.74
CA TYR A 153 5.48 -9.91 -2.11
C TYR A 153 6.83 -10.63 -2.17
N LEU A 154 7.45 -10.68 -3.35
CA LEU A 154 8.75 -11.33 -3.55
C LEU A 154 9.85 -10.63 -2.75
N ILE A 155 9.91 -9.30 -2.75
CA ILE A 155 10.85 -8.54 -1.91
C ILE A 155 10.69 -8.95 -0.44
N CYS A 156 9.46 -8.90 0.08
CA CYS A 156 9.16 -9.23 1.46
C CYS A 156 9.51 -10.69 1.80
N TYR A 157 9.15 -11.62 0.93
CA TYR A 157 9.40 -13.04 1.14
C TYR A 157 10.90 -13.35 1.20
N LEU A 158 11.69 -12.80 0.27
CA LEU A 158 13.15 -12.99 0.23
C LEU A 158 13.83 -12.43 1.48
N ILE A 159 13.40 -11.25 1.96
CA ILE A 159 13.98 -10.60 3.15
C ILE A 159 13.73 -11.41 4.43
N HIS A 160 12.53 -11.98 4.59
CA HIS A 160 12.16 -12.65 5.85
C HIS A 160 12.55 -14.13 5.89
N ASN A 161 12.69 -14.79 4.74
CA ASN A 161 13.16 -16.18 4.66
C ASN A 161 14.70 -16.29 4.50
N ASN A 162 15.42 -15.16 4.44
CA ASN A 162 16.89 -15.10 4.31
C ASN A 162 17.44 -15.95 3.15
N LEU A 163 16.74 -15.95 2.01
CA LEU A 163 17.16 -16.72 0.84
C LEU A 163 18.33 -16.03 0.14
N SER A 164 19.37 -16.77 -0.22
CA SER A 164 20.46 -16.27 -1.05
C SER A 164 20.10 -16.28 -2.54
N THR A 165 19.45 -17.35 -3.00
CA THR A 165 19.01 -17.54 -4.38
C THR A 165 17.58 -18.05 -4.44
N LEU A 166 16.83 -17.67 -5.48
CA LEU A 166 15.48 -18.21 -5.69
C LEU A 166 15.55 -19.55 -6.43
N ASP A 167 15.18 -20.64 -5.74
CA ASP A 167 15.09 -21.98 -6.32
C ASP A 167 13.64 -22.34 -6.72
N THR A 168 13.48 -23.53 -7.32
CA THR A 168 12.19 -24.04 -7.77
C THR A 168 11.23 -24.37 -6.62
N GLN A 169 11.74 -24.78 -5.46
CA GLN A 169 10.91 -25.09 -4.29
C GLN A 169 10.26 -23.82 -3.74
N HIS A 170 11.06 -22.77 -3.48
CA HIS A 170 10.58 -21.49 -2.99
C HIS A 170 9.69 -20.78 -4.02
N LEU A 171 10.00 -20.90 -5.32
CA LEU A 171 9.12 -20.40 -6.37
C LEU A 171 7.70 -20.99 -6.27
N ASN A 172 7.58 -22.31 -6.10
CA ASN A 172 6.29 -22.97 -6.00
C ASN A 172 5.53 -22.55 -4.74
N ILE A 173 6.23 -22.38 -3.60
CA ILE A 173 5.64 -21.85 -2.36
C ILE A 173 5.10 -20.44 -2.59
N ILE A 174 5.94 -19.54 -3.13
CA ILE A 174 5.56 -18.14 -3.41
C ILE A 174 4.36 -18.08 -4.36
N LEU A 175 4.36 -18.87 -5.43
CA LEU A 175 3.27 -18.89 -6.39
C LEU A 175 1.96 -19.33 -5.75
N ASN A 176 1.99 -20.41 -4.97
CA ASN A 176 0.81 -20.94 -4.28
C ASN A 176 0.29 -19.95 -3.24
N ASP A 177 1.17 -19.43 -2.37
CA ASP A 177 0.79 -18.52 -1.30
C ASP A 177 0.30 -17.16 -1.83
N TYR A 178 0.88 -16.68 -2.95
CA TYR A 178 0.46 -15.43 -3.56
C TYR A 178 -0.92 -15.55 -4.23
N THR A 179 -1.21 -16.68 -4.86
CA THR A 179 -2.44 -16.84 -5.68
C THR A 179 -3.63 -17.34 -4.86
N THR A 180 -3.41 -18.11 -3.80
CA THR A 180 -4.48 -18.67 -2.94
C THR A 180 -5.42 -17.61 -2.36
N ASN A 181 -4.90 -16.46 -1.93
CA ASN A 181 -5.71 -15.38 -1.36
C ASN A 181 -6.12 -14.31 -2.39
N ARG A 182 -5.92 -14.57 -3.69
CA ARG A 182 -6.09 -13.56 -4.76
C ARG A 182 -6.83 -14.13 -5.96
N GLU A 183 -8.14 -14.35 -5.81
CA GLU A 183 -9.01 -15.02 -6.79
C GLU A 183 -8.96 -14.45 -8.22
N LYS A 184 -8.75 -13.14 -8.37
CA LYS A 184 -8.72 -12.45 -9.68
C LYS A 184 -7.35 -12.44 -10.36
N ILE A 185 -6.32 -13.00 -9.71
CA ILE A 185 -4.97 -13.13 -10.28
C ILE A 185 -4.80 -14.51 -10.89
N GLN A 186 -4.44 -14.53 -12.16
CA GLN A 186 -4.23 -15.77 -12.89
C GLN A 186 -2.84 -16.32 -12.64
N ILE A 187 -2.74 -17.59 -12.23
CA ILE A 187 -1.46 -18.28 -11.99
C ILE A 187 -0.51 -18.13 -13.18
N TYR A 188 -1.01 -18.27 -14.41
CA TYR A 188 -0.20 -18.17 -15.63
C TYR A 188 0.35 -16.77 -15.91
N SER A 189 -0.22 -15.72 -15.30
CA SER A 189 0.35 -14.37 -15.39
C SER A 189 1.54 -14.18 -14.43
N ILE A 190 1.52 -14.89 -13.29
CA ILE A 190 2.54 -14.77 -12.23
C ILE A 190 3.72 -15.73 -12.44
N LEU A 191 3.44 -16.94 -12.91
CA LEU A 191 4.46 -17.99 -13.08
C LEU A 191 5.65 -17.53 -13.95
N PRO A 192 5.46 -16.91 -15.14
CA PRO A 192 6.57 -16.45 -15.96
C PRO A 192 7.43 -15.38 -15.27
N ILE A 193 6.80 -14.52 -14.46
CA ILE A 193 7.51 -13.47 -13.69
C ILE A 193 8.43 -14.13 -12.67
N LEU A 194 7.96 -15.15 -11.95
CA LEU A 194 8.77 -15.86 -10.97
C LEU A 194 9.86 -16.72 -11.63
N GLN A 195 9.54 -17.38 -12.74
CA GLN A 195 10.50 -18.20 -13.48
C GLN A 195 11.68 -17.39 -14.01
N TYR A 196 11.45 -16.12 -14.40
CA TYR A 196 12.51 -15.20 -14.80
C TYR A 196 13.60 -15.03 -13.73
N PHE A 197 13.25 -15.16 -12.43
CA PHE A 197 14.18 -14.98 -11.31
C PHE A 197 14.81 -16.27 -10.80
N LEU A 198 14.53 -17.43 -11.41
CA LEU A 198 15.13 -18.69 -10.99
C LEU A 198 16.66 -18.61 -11.06
N ASN A 199 17.31 -19.06 -9.98
CA ASN A 199 18.76 -19.05 -9.77
C ASN A 199 19.41 -17.66 -9.71
N TYR A 200 18.63 -16.57 -9.72
CA TYR A 200 19.16 -15.24 -9.44
C TYR A 200 19.39 -15.06 -7.94
N ASP A 201 20.40 -14.25 -7.61
CA ASP A 201 20.68 -13.84 -6.25
C ASP A 201 19.58 -12.88 -5.74
N SER A 202 19.13 -13.07 -4.50
CA SER A 202 18.06 -12.29 -3.89
C SER A 202 18.34 -10.79 -3.88
N THR A 203 19.60 -10.39 -3.74
CA THR A 203 19.97 -8.96 -3.78
C THR A 203 19.75 -8.37 -5.17
N GLN A 204 20.01 -9.15 -6.22
CA GLN A 204 19.78 -8.75 -7.62
C GLN A 204 18.28 -8.67 -7.91
N ILE A 205 17.51 -9.67 -7.48
CA ILE A 205 16.05 -9.70 -7.63
C ILE A 205 15.43 -8.46 -6.98
N ILE A 206 15.79 -8.17 -5.72
CA ILE A 206 15.26 -7.01 -4.99
C ILE A 206 15.63 -5.70 -5.68
N LYS A 207 16.90 -5.53 -6.10
CA LYS A 207 17.34 -4.32 -6.82
C LYS A 207 16.59 -4.11 -8.13
N TYR A 208 16.31 -5.19 -8.87
CA TYR A 208 15.53 -5.13 -10.10
C TYR A 208 14.08 -4.69 -9.81
N LEU A 209 13.40 -5.33 -8.85
CA LEU A 209 12.01 -5.02 -8.52
C LEU A 209 11.81 -3.60 -7.98
N LEU A 210 12.78 -3.06 -7.23
CA LEU A 210 12.74 -1.67 -6.74
C LEU A 210 12.72 -0.62 -7.86
N GLN A 211 13.11 -0.95 -9.09
CA GLN A 211 13.02 -0.04 -10.24
C GLN A 211 11.55 0.27 -10.61
N PHE A 212 10.63 -0.64 -10.27
CA PHE A 212 9.21 -0.55 -10.61
C PHE A 212 8.33 -0.02 -9.47
N LYS A 213 8.94 0.51 -8.40
CA LYS A 213 8.24 1.06 -7.21
C LYS A 213 7.19 2.13 -7.50
N HIS A 214 7.29 2.77 -8.65
CA HIS A 214 6.36 3.78 -9.14
C HIS A 214 5.00 3.23 -9.60
N THR A 215 4.86 1.90 -9.69
CA THR A 215 3.62 1.21 -10.13
C THR A 215 2.82 0.62 -8.97
N TRP A 216 3.42 0.51 -7.79
CA TRP A 216 2.88 -0.29 -6.69
C TRP A 216 1.58 0.27 -6.12
N SER A 217 1.45 1.59 -5.99
CA SER A 217 0.21 2.20 -5.52
C SER A 217 -0.93 2.00 -6.49
N TYR A 218 -0.67 2.15 -7.80
CA TYR A 218 -1.67 1.93 -8.82
C TYR A 218 -2.09 0.47 -8.91
N TYR A 219 -1.14 -0.46 -8.79
CA TYR A 219 -1.46 -1.89 -8.70
C TYR A 219 -2.43 -2.15 -7.54
N SER A 220 -2.10 -1.61 -6.36
CA SER A 220 -2.89 -1.79 -5.14
C SER A 220 -4.31 -1.24 -5.28
N LEU A 221 -4.45 -0.04 -5.86
CA LEU A 221 -5.74 0.57 -6.15
C LEU A 221 -6.54 -0.20 -7.20
N CYS A 222 -5.93 -0.58 -8.32
CA CYS A 222 -6.60 -1.39 -9.34
C CYS A 222 -7.14 -2.68 -8.74
N TYR A 223 -6.33 -3.40 -7.97
CA TYR A 223 -6.75 -4.64 -7.35
C TYR A 223 -7.91 -4.43 -6.35
N PHE A 224 -7.86 -3.36 -5.56
CA PHE A 224 -8.97 -2.99 -4.67
C PHE A 224 -10.28 -2.78 -5.42
N PHE A 225 -10.27 -1.98 -6.50
CA PHE A 225 -11.49 -1.71 -7.27
C PHE A 225 -12.00 -2.96 -8.00
N ILE A 226 -11.11 -3.82 -8.49
CA ILE A 226 -11.49 -5.11 -9.07
C ILE A 226 -12.18 -5.99 -8.03
N GLN A 227 -11.67 -6.02 -6.79
CA GLN A 227 -12.22 -6.90 -5.76
C GLN A 227 -13.59 -6.43 -5.25
N TYR A 228 -13.77 -5.12 -5.04
CA TYR A 228 -14.96 -4.60 -4.36
C TYR A 228 -15.97 -3.91 -5.28
N TYR A 229 -15.56 -3.48 -6.47
CA TYR A 229 -16.37 -2.66 -7.38
C TYR A 229 -16.29 -3.16 -8.82
N SER A 230 -16.17 -4.47 -9.03
CA SER A 230 -16.01 -5.07 -10.37
C SER A 230 -17.15 -4.73 -11.33
N ASP A 231 -18.40 -4.73 -10.86
CA ASP A 231 -19.55 -4.42 -11.72
C ASP A 231 -19.56 -2.96 -12.15
N LEU A 232 -19.28 -2.02 -11.23
CA LEU A 232 -19.09 -0.60 -11.58
C LEU A 232 -17.91 -0.41 -12.54
N LEU A 233 -16.80 -1.13 -12.36
CA LEU A 233 -15.70 -1.07 -13.32
C LEU A 233 -16.12 -1.50 -14.73
N LYS A 234 -17.04 -2.47 -14.87
CA LYS A 234 -17.56 -2.89 -16.18
C LYS A 234 -18.50 -1.85 -16.76
N GLU A 235 -19.42 -1.31 -15.95
CA GLU A 235 -20.33 -0.23 -16.35
C GLU A 235 -19.59 0.99 -16.90
N TYR A 236 -18.44 1.33 -16.28
CA TYR A 236 -17.61 2.46 -16.66
C TYR A 236 -16.42 2.07 -17.57
N LEU A 237 -16.44 0.87 -18.18
CA LEU A 237 -15.45 0.40 -19.18
C LEU A 237 -13.98 0.40 -18.70
N LEU A 238 -13.74 0.31 -17.39
CA LEU A 238 -12.40 0.27 -16.79
C LEU A 238 -11.92 -1.15 -16.42
N TYR A 239 -12.84 -2.12 -16.38
CA TYR A 239 -12.55 -3.45 -15.84
C TYR A 239 -11.39 -4.15 -16.55
N GLU A 240 -11.42 -4.22 -17.88
CA GLU A 240 -10.37 -4.87 -18.67
C GLU A 240 -9.02 -4.16 -18.52
N THR A 241 -9.01 -2.82 -18.53
CA THR A 241 -7.79 -2.02 -18.29
C THR A 241 -7.16 -2.35 -16.94
N PHE A 242 -7.97 -2.49 -15.89
CA PHE A 242 -7.47 -2.79 -14.55
C PHE A 242 -7.00 -4.24 -14.42
N ILE A 243 -7.70 -5.19 -15.04
CA ILE A 243 -7.29 -6.60 -15.10
C ILE A 243 -5.96 -6.75 -15.83
N GLU A 244 -5.83 -6.16 -17.02
CA GLU A 244 -4.58 -6.15 -17.78
C GLU A 244 -3.43 -5.56 -16.94
N TYR A 245 -3.70 -4.47 -16.22
CA TYR A 245 -2.70 -3.83 -15.37
C TYR A 245 -2.18 -4.73 -14.24
N ILE A 246 -3.07 -5.43 -13.52
CA ILE A 246 -2.67 -6.29 -12.38
C ILE A 246 -2.05 -7.62 -12.83
N GLN A 247 -2.27 -8.03 -14.08
CA GLN A 247 -1.69 -9.24 -14.67
C GLN A 247 -0.39 -8.95 -15.44
N SER A 248 -0.14 -7.69 -15.77
CA SER A 248 1.09 -7.28 -16.45
C SER A 248 2.34 -7.46 -15.58
N PRO A 249 3.46 -7.92 -16.16
CA PRO A 249 4.72 -7.96 -15.46
C PRO A 249 5.18 -6.54 -15.08
N PRO A 250 6.03 -6.38 -14.05
CA PRO A 250 6.34 -5.07 -13.47
C PRO A 250 6.87 -4.05 -14.48
N LYS A 251 7.61 -4.53 -15.48
CA LYS A 251 8.22 -3.72 -16.54
C LYS A 251 7.21 -3.21 -17.56
N GLU A 252 6.10 -3.90 -17.74
CA GLU A 252 5.09 -3.60 -18.78
C GLU A 252 3.90 -2.82 -18.25
N ARG A 253 3.76 -2.70 -16.91
CA ARG A 253 2.69 -1.89 -16.30
C ARG A 253 2.73 -0.45 -16.81
N ASN A 254 1.58 0.02 -17.29
CA ASN A 254 1.45 1.31 -17.93
C ASN A 254 1.72 2.48 -16.96
N LYS A 255 2.72 3.31 -17.26
CA LYS A 255 3.08 4.46 -16.41
C LYS A 255 2.03 5.58 -16.44
N ASN A 256 1.18 5.61 -17.46
CA ASN A 256 0.19 6.65 -17.71
C ASN A 256 -1.25 6.18 -17.39
N ILE A 257 -1.41 5.22 -16.47
CA ILE A 257 -2.72 4.67 -16.11
C ILE A 257 -3.75 5.74 -15.73
N ILE A 258 -3.31 6.81 -15.04
CA ILE A 258 -4.19 7.93 -14.66
C ILE A 258 -4.78 8.64 -15.88
N ASN A 259 -3.97 8.86 -16.91
CA ASN A 259 -4.44 9.48 -18.15
C ASN A 259 -5.42 8.57 -18.89
N ILE A 260 -5.18 7.26 -18.86
CA ILE A 260 -6.11 6.28 -19.44
C ILE A 260 -7.44 6.31 -18.71
N ILE A 261 -7.42 6.29 -17.37
CA ILE A 261 -8.64 6.41 -16.55
C ILE A 261 -9.39 7.70 -16.89
N ASN A 262 -8.68 8.83 -16.95
CA ASN A 262 -9.30 10.12 -17.29
C ASN A 262 -9.97 10.07 -18.67
N ASN A 263 -9.28 9.52 -19.67
CA ASN A 263 -9.81 9.44 -21.03
C ASN A 263 -11.07 8.58 -21.09
N ILE A 264 -11.05 7.41 -20.46
CA ILE A 264 -12.19 6.49 -20.43
C ILE A 264 -13.39 7.09 -19.70
N LEU A 265 -13.16 7.80 -18.58
CA LEU A 265 -14.25 8.28 -17.73
C LEU A 265 -14.87 9.62 -18.16
N PHE A 266 -14.11 10.48 -18.84
CA PHE A 266 -14.51 11.88 -19.03
C PHE A 266 -14.37 12.42 -20.46
N LEU A 267 -13.67 11.71 -21.37
CA LEU A 267 -13.43 12.19 -22.74
C LEU A 267 -14.06 11.32 -23.83
N ILE A 268 -14.55 10.13 -23.47
CA ILE A 268 -15.32 9.23 -24.33
C ILE A 268 -16.80 9.37 -23.95
#